data_AF-A0A1V6IE74-F1
#
_entry.id   AF-A0A1V6IE74-F1
#
_cell.length_a   1.000
_cell.length_b   1.000
_cell.length_c   1.000
_cell.angle_alpha   90.00
_cell.angle_beta   90.00
_cell.angle_gamma   90.00
#
_symmetry.space_group_name_H-M   'P 1'
#
loop_
_entity.id
_entity.type
_entity.pdbx_description
1 polymer ?
#
loop_
_entity_poly.entity_id
_entity_poly.type
_entity_poly.pdbx_seq_one_letter_code
_entity_poly.pdbx_strand_id
1 'polypeptide(L)'
;MPLVTNGDRAIFIATMNAVLKHLNIIEDTLHCKDEEPEKCAQEIASYIKNNISQELVVGLIGLNPAILDALSSFFGPKNIRITDLNKQNIGTVKYGVIVWDGNTMTEKLIQESDIALLTGTTFVNGTFDGIWRAIQQYKKNYLIYGVTSSGICELTGLKRICPYGRK
;
A
#
# COMPACT_ATOMS: atom_id res chain seq x y z
N MET A 1 19.75 -14.09 -11.25
CA MET A 1 19.44 -12.72 -11.71
C MET A 1 19.77 -11.75 -10.59
N PRO A 2 20.68 -10.79 -10.78
CA PRO A 2 20.96 -9.77 -9.76
C PRO A 2 19.78 -8.80 -9.63
N LEU A 3 19.37 -8.43 -8.41
CA LEU A 3 18.18 -7.60 -8.13
C LEU A 3 18.55 -6.12 -7.95
N VAL A 4 19.31 -5.56 -8.89
CA VAL A 4 19.92 -4.23 -8.75
C VAL A 4 18.92 -3.13 -9.11
N THR A 5 18.24 -3.26 -10.24
CA THR A 5 17.31 -2.23 -10.75
C THR A 5 15.86 -2.49 -10.34
N ASN A 6 15.02 -1.47 -10.45
CA ASN A 6 13.57 -1.64 -10.32
C ASN A 6 13.02 -2.64 -11.35
N GLY A 7 13.60 -2.66 -12.56
CA GLY A 7 13.21 -3.59 -13.63
C GLY A 7 13.49 -5.05 -13.25
N ASP A 8 14.68 -5.32 -12.72
CA ASP A 8 15.05 -6.68 -12.27
C ASP A 8 14.12 -7.18 -11.17
N ARG A 9 13.83 -6.30 -10.19
CA ARG A 9 12.87 -6.62 -9.11
C ARG A 9 11.45 -6.81 -9.63
N ALA A 10 11.02 -6.00 -10.59
CA ALA A 10 9.71 -6.14 -11.21
C ALA A 10 9.56 -7.50 -11.91
N ILE A 11 10.57 -7.90 -12.71
CA ILE A 11 10.59 -9.20 -13.39
C ILE A 11 10.59 -10.34 -12.37
N PHE A 12 11.41 -10.23 -11.32
CA PHE A 12 11.47 -11.23 -10.26
C PHE A 12 10.13 -11.42 -9.58
N ILE A 13 9.52 -10.32 -9.11
CA ILE A 13 8.24 -10.36 -8.40
C ILE A 13 7.12 -10.86 -9.31
N ALA A 14 7.08 -10.41 -10.57
CA ALA A 14 6.09 -10.88 -11.53
C ALA A 14 6.23 -12.39 -11.79
N THR A 15 7.46 -12.88 -11.98
CA THR A 15 7.74 -14.30 -12.20
C THR A 15 7.37 -15.13 -10.96
N MET A 16 7.75 -14.68 -9.78
CA MET A 16 7.40 -15.34 -8.52
C MET A 16 5.88 -15.41 -8.34
N ASN A 17 5.15 -14.31 -8.55
CA ASN A 17 3.69 -14.31 -8.48
C ASN A 17 3.07 -15.29 -9.50
N ALA A 18 3.59 -15.32 -10.73
CA ALA A 18 3.11 -16.25 -11.76
C ALA A 18 3.35 -17.72 -11.39
N VAL A 19 4.53 -18.05 -10.86
CA VAL A 19 4.87 -19.42 -10.41
C VAL A 19 4.01 -19.83 -9.22
N LEU A 20 3.89 -19.00 -8.19
CA LEU A 20 3.08 -19.30 -7.01
C LEU A 20 1.61 -19.47 -7.37
N LYS A 21 1.10 -18.67 -8.31
CA LYS A 21 -0.25 -18.83 -8.84
C LYS A 21 -0.42 -20.15 -9.61
N HIS A 22 0.52 -20.49 -10.47
CA HIS A 22 0.50 -21.77 -11.19
C HIS A 22 0.49 -22.97 -10.23
N LEU A 23 1.14 -22.84 -9.07
CA LEU A 23 1.16 -23.85 -8.01
C LEU A 23 -0.05 -23.78 -7.06
N ASN A 24 -1.04 -22.91 -7.32
CA ASN A 24 -2.19 -22.67 -6.45
C ASN A 24 -1.84 -22.24 -5.01
N ILE A 25 -0.68 -21.60 -4.82
CA ILE A 25 -0.26 -21.05 -3.53
C ILE A 25 -0.89 -19.67 -3.30
N ILE A 26 -1.11 -18.90 -4.38
CA ILE A 26 -1.83 -17.63 -4.36
C ILE A 26 -2.88 -17.59 -5.48
N GLU A 27 -3.96 -16.84 -5.29
CA GLU A 27 -5.03 -16.71 -6.28
C GLU A 27 -5.08 -15.30 -6.92
N ASP A 28 -4.98 -14.24 -6.10
CA ASP A 28 -5.34 -12.86 -6.49
C ASP A 28 -4.17 -12.06 -7.09
N THR A 29 -3.75 -12.39 -8.32
CA THR A 29 -2.63 -11.71 -8.98
C THR A 29 -3.02 -10.71 -10.07
N LEU A 30 -4.30 -10.61 -10.43
CA LEU A 30 -4.78 -9.65 -11.43
C LEU A 30 -5.46 -8.46 -10.75
N HIS A 31 -5.24 -7.26 -11.28
CA HIS A 31 -5.86 -6.05 -10.73
C HIS A 31 -7.38 -6.06 -10.91
N CYS A 32 -8.04 -5.40 -9.96
CA CYS A 32 -9.41 -4.89 -10.11
C CYS A 32 -9.59 -4.14 -11.44
N LYS A 33 -10.79 -4.21 -12.00
CA LYS A 33 -11.13 -3.67 -13.32
C LYS A 33 -12.42 -2.83 -13.25
N ASP A 34 -12.53 -1.86 -14.17
CA ASP A 34 -13.73 -1.03 -14.33
C ASP A 34 -14.06 -0.27 -13.04
N GLU A 35 -15.22 -0.50 -12.41
CA GLU A 35 -15.64 0.17 -11.15
C GLU A 35 -15.15 -0.54 -9.87
N GLU A 36 -14.41 -1.64 -10.01
CA GLU A 36 -13.86 -2.38 -8.87
C GLU A 36 -12.80 -1.61 -8.06
N PRO A 37 -11.95 -0.71 -8.61
CA PRO A 37 -11.00 0.06 -7.82
C PRO A 37 -11.66 0.89 -6.71
N GLU A 38 -12.81 1.52 -6.98
CA GLU A 38 -13.58 2.28 -6.00
C GLU A 38 -14.17 1.36 -4.93
N LYS A 39 -14.76 0.23 -5.32
CA LYS A 39 -15.30 -0.77 -4.38
C LYS A 39 -14.19 -1.37 -3.51
N CYS A 40 -13.04 -1.66 -4.11
CA CYS A 40 -11.84 -2.13 -3.43
C CYS A 40 -11.35 -1.13 -2.38
N ALA A 41 -11.30 0.15 -2.75
CA ALA A 41 -10.95 1.23 -1.82
C ALA A 41 -11.93 1.35 -0.64
N GLN A 42 -13.24 1.24 -0.91
CA GLN A 42 -14.29 1.27 0.12
C GLN A 42 -14.15 0.10 1.11
N GLU A 43 -13.86 -1.11 0.61
CA GLU A 43 -13.63 -2.27 1.48
C GLU A 43 -12.34 -2.14 2.30
N ILE A 44 -11.26 -1.60 1.72
CA ILE A 44 -10.02 -1.31 2.46
C ILE A 44 -10.30 -0.32 3.60
N ALA A 45 -10.98 0.80 3.32
CA ALA A 45 -11.31 1.80 4.32
C ALA A 45 -12.23 1.25 5.41
N SER A 46 -13.25 0.46 5.02
CA SER A 46 -14.17 -0.20 5.94
C SER A 46 -13.45 -1.21 6.84
N TYR A 47 -12.53 -2.00 6.28
CA TYR A 47 -11.72 -2.95 7.05
C TYR A 47 -10.89 -2.23 8.12
N ILE A 48 -10.21 -1.13 7.76
CA ILE A 48 -9.41 -0.34 8.70
C ILE A 48 -10.29 0.23 9.82
N LYS A 49 -11.45 0.80 9.47
CA LYS A 49 -12.37 1.42 10.43
C LYS A 49 -12.95 0.41 11.43
N ASN A 50 -13.29 -0.79 10.97
CA ASN A 50 -13.96 -1.79 11.80
C ASN A 50 -13.00 -2.58 12.71
N ASN A 51 -11.72 -2.70 12.34
CA ASN A 51 -10.77 -3.59 13.04
C ASN A 51 -9.75 -2.86 13.92
N ILE A 52 -9.69 -1.53 13.89
CA ILE A 52 -8.65 -0.76 14.59
C ILE A 52 -9.27 0.29 15.53
N SER A 53 -9.89 1.34 14.99
CA SER A 53 -10.55 2.41 15.76
C SER A 53 -11.33 3.35 14.82
N GLN A 54 -12.25 4.15 15.37
CA GLN A 54 -12.92 5.23 14.61
C GLN A 54 -12.12 6.54 14.59
N GLU A 55 -11.25 6.77 15.57
CA GLU A 55 -10.40 7.97 15.70
C GLU A 55 -8.93 7.59 15.46
N LEU A 56 -8.58 7.26 14.21
CA LEU A 56 -7.22 6.85 13.86
C LEU A 56 -6.68 7.66 12.69
N VAL A 57 -5.37 7.94 12.73
CA VAL A 57 -4.64 8.56 11.64
C VAL A 57 -4.14 7.47 10.68
N VAL A 58 -4.58 7.52 9.43
CA VAL A 58 -4.14 6.58 8.37
C VAL A 58 -3.01 7.18 7.56
N GLY A 59 -1.89 6.46 7.50
CA GLY A 59 -0.77 6.79 6.62
C GLY A 59 -0.83 6.00 5.32
N LEU A 60 -1.06 6.65 4.19
CA LEU A 60 -1.03 6.04 2.86
C LEU A 60 0.34 6.25 2.20
N ILE A 61 1.07 5.17 1.93
CA ILE A 61 2.36 5.21 1.23
C ILE A 61 2.17 4.73 -0.21
N GLY A 62 2.37 5.65 -1.15
CA GLY A 62 2.04 5.48 -2.57
C GLY A 62 0.60 5.89 -2.85
N LEU A 63 0.40 6.89 -3.71
CA LEU A 63 -0.90 7.41 -4.06
C LEU A 63 -1.67 6.43 -4.95
N ASN A 64 -2.78 5.93 -4.41
CA ASN A 64 -3.88 5.39 -5.18
C ASN A 64 -5.09 6.35 -4.99
N PRO A 65 -5.59 7.02 -6.05
CA PRO A 65 -6.66 8.00 -5.93
C PRO A 65 -7.93 7.46 -5.29
N ALA A 66 -8.39 6.27 -5.70
CA ALA A 66 -9.60 5.66 -5.16
C ALA A 66 -9.46 5.35 -3.66
N ILE A 67 -8.30 4.81 -3.25
CA ILE A 67 -8.01 4.54 -1.84
C ILE A 67 -7.95 5.86 -1.04
N LEU A 68 -7.26 6.89 -1.54
CA LEU A 68 -7.18 8.17 -0.84
C LEU A 68 -8.57 8.81 -0.66
N ASP A 69 -9.41 8.77 -1.69
CA ASP A 69 -10.78 9.28 -1.62
C ASP A 69 -11.63 8.55 -0.57
N ALA A 70 -11.61 7.21 -0.59
CA ALA A 70 -12.34 6.39 0.37
C ALA A 70 -11.85 6.63 1.80
N LEU A 71 -10.54 6.69 2.03
CA LEU A 71 -9.97 7.00 3.34
C LEU A 71 -10.35 8.39 3.82
N SER A 72 -10.22 9.41 2.95
CA SER A 72 -10.58 10.79 3.30
C SER A 72 -12.08 10.91 3.63
N SER A 73 -12.93 10.19 2.91
CA SER A 73 -14.37 10.13 3.18
C SER A 73 -14.71 9.43 4.51
N PHE A 74 -13.97 8.38 4.88
CA PHE A 74 -14.26 7.57 6.08
C PHE A 74 -13.74 8.16 7.38
N PHE A 75 -12.56 8.79 7.34
CA PHE A 75 -11.83 9.26 8.52
C PHE A 75 -11.71 10.79 8.56
N GLY A 76 -12.01 11.48 7.46
CA GLY A 76 -11.79 12.91 7.29
C GLY A 76 -10.34 13.23 6.88
N PRO A 77 -10.11 14.23 6.01
CA PRO A 77 -8.79 14.52 5.46
C PRO A 77 -7.73 14.88 6.52
N LYS A 78 -8.15 15.43 7.67
CA LYS A 78 -7.25 15.77 8.79
C LYS A 78 -6.60 14.54 9.44
N ASN A 79 -7.24 13.37 9.32
CA ASN A 79 -6.79 12.10 9.86
C ASN A 79 -6.06 11.26 8.82
N ILE A 80 -5.70 11.84 7.66
CA ILE A 80 -4.94 11.15 6.63
C ILE A 80 -3.56 11.80 6.49
N ARG A 81 -2.55 10.96 6.29
CA ARG A 81 -1.22 11.35 5.83
C ARG A 81 -0.91 10.58 4.56
N ILE A 82 -0.28 11.21 3.58
CA ILE A 82 0.07 10.53 2.34
C ILE A 82 1.44 10.96 1.84
N THR A 83 2.23 9.97 1.40
CA THR A 83 3.47 10.19 0.66
C THR A 83 3.42 9.56 -0.72
N ASP A 84 4.11 10.16 -1.68
CA ASP A 84 4.29 9.61 -3.02
C ASP A 84 5.69 9.93 -3.56
N LEU A 85 6.21 9.08 -4.46
CA LEU A 85 7.51 9.28 -5.10
C LEU A 85 7.40 10.02 -6.45
N ASN A 86 6.21 10.11 -7.04
CA ASN A 86 6.00 10.83 -8.28
C ASN A 86 6.00 12.34 -8.00
N LYS A 87 6.98 13.05 -8.55
CA LYS A 87 7.13 14.51 -8.45
C LYS A 87 5.89 15.30 -8.87
N GLN A 88 5.06 14.76 -9.76
CA GLN A 88 3.81 15.40 -10.18
C GLN A 88 2.72 15.38 -9.09
N ASN A 89 2.80 14.42 -8.15
CA ASN A 89 1.86 14.33 -7.03
C ASN A 89 2.33 15.19 -5.84
N ILE A 90 3.64 15.26 -5.60
CA ILE A 90 4.22 15.93 -4.42
C ILE A 90 3.81 17.41 -4.37
N GLY A 91 3.35 17.85 -3.19
CA GLY A 91 2.88 19.21 -2.93
C GLY A 91 1.45 19.49 -3.42
N THR A 92 0.85 18.60 -4.20
CA THR A 92 -0.56 18.74 -4.62
C THR A 92 -1.51 18.39 -3.47
N VAL A 93 -2.72 18.96 -3.50
CA VAL A 93 -3.81 18.59 -2.60
C VAL A 93 -4.76 17.68 -3.36
N LYS A 94 -4.98 16.46 -2.84
CA LYS A 94 -5.94 15.49 -3.37
C LYS A 94 -6.89 15.06 -2.28
N TYR A 95 -8.20 15.15 -2.55
CA TYR A 95 -9.26 14.80 -1.59
C TYR A 95 -9.08 15.48 -0.21
N GLY A 96 -8.61 16.74 -0.21
CA GLY A 96 -8.36 17.53 0.99
C GLY A 96 -7.05 17.23 1.73
N VAL A 97 -6.20 16.36 1.21
CA VAL A 97 -4.93 15.96 1.84
C VAL A 97 -3.75 16.39 0.97
N ILE A 98 -2.74 17.00 1.57
CA ILE A 98 -1.49 17.35 0.87
C ILE A 98 -0.61 16.11 0.70
N VAL A 99 -0.07 15.90 -0.51
CA VAL A 99 0.85 14.80 -0.80
C VAL A 99 2.28 15.19 -0.45
N TRP A 100 2.87 14.49 0.50
CA TRP A 100 4.25 14.70 0.92
C TRP A 100 5.26 13.94 0.04
N ASP A 101 6.51 14.40 0.04
CA ASP A 101 7.61 13.73 -0.66
C ASP A 101 7.96 12.41 0.05
N GLY A 102 7.78 11.28 -0.65
CA GLY A 102 8.08 9.97 -0.11
C GLY A 102 9.55 9.70 0.19
N ASN A 103 10.48 10.47 -0.38
CA ASN A 103 11.91 10.30 -0.10
C ASN A 103 12.31 10.85 1.27
N THR A 104 11.56 11.81 1.81
CA THR A 104 11.94 12.54 3.02
C THR A 104 10.92 12.43 4.15
N MET A 105 9.64 12.20 3.81
CA MET A 105 8.54 12.31 4.78
C MET A 105 7.92 10.95 5.16
N THR A 106 8.33 9.85 4.55
CA THR A 106 7.71 8.53 4.80
C THR A 106 7.87 8.06 6.24
N GLU A 107 9.04 8.26 6.86
CA GLU A 107 9.23 7.89 8.26
C GLU A 107 8.35 8.74 9.20
N LYS A 108 8.28 10.05 8.96
CA LYS A 108 7.40 10.95 9.70
C LYS A 108 5.92 10.58 9.56
N LEU A 109 5.49 10.21 8.34
CA LEU A 109 4.15 9.68 8.10
C LEU A 109 3.87 8.46 8.97
N ILE A 110 4.81 7.51 9.04
CA ILE A 110 4.66 6.30 9.86
C ILE A 110 4.57 6.67 11.35
N GLN A 111 5.41 7.58 11.83
CA GLN A 111 5.37 8.04 13.23
C GLN A 111 4.02 8.68 13.60
N GLU A 112 3.47 9.52 12.72
CA GLU A 112 2.20 10.24 12.93
C GLU A 112 0.95 9.38 12.71
N SER A 113 1.07 8.21 12.10
CA SER A 113 -0.07 7.34 11.78
C SER A 113 -0.25 6.23 12.80
N ASP A 114 -1.49 5.82 13.05
CA ASP A 114 -1.80 4.62 13.86
C ASP A 114 -1.65 3.34 13.03
N ILE A 115 -1.87 3.44 11.71
CA ILE A 115 -1.65 2.38 10.72
C ILE A 115 -0.99 2.93 9.46
N ALA A 116 -0.02 2.19 8.93
CA ALA A 116 0.56 2.42 7.62
C ALA A 116 -0.06 1.49 6.57
N LEU A 117 -0.78 2.06 5.60
CA LEU A 117 -1.26 1.38 4.40
C LEU A 117 -0.28 1.65 3.26
N LEU A 118 0.48 0.64 2.83
CA LEU A 118 1.55 0.80 1.85
C LEU A 118 1.31 -0.01 0.58
N THR A 119 1.68 0.55 -0.56
CA THR A 119 1.59 -0.14 -1.85
C THR A 119 2.59 -1.31 -1.94
N GLY A 120 2.17 -2.41 -2.56
CA GLY A 120 3.04 -3.54 -2.88
C GLY A 120 4.18 -3.19 -3.86
N THR A 121 4.12 -2.06 -4.56
CA THR A 121 5.22 -1.63 -5.44
C THR A 121 6.47 -1.18 -4.66
N THR A 122 6.37 -1.01 -3.34
CA THR A 122 7.52 -0.76 -2.45
C THR A 122 8.58 -1.88 -2.50
N PHE A 123 8.16 -3.13 -2.76
CA PHE A 123 9.06 -4.26 -3.01
C PHE A 123 9.80 -4.15 -4.34
N VAL A 124 9.19 -3.50 -5.34
CA VAL A 124 9.78 -3.33 -6.68
C VAL A 124 10.74 -2.16 -6.70
N ASN A 125 10.38 -1.04 -6.08
CA ASN A 125 11.18 0.18 -6.13
C ASN A 125 12.32 0.22 -5.07
N GLY A 126 12.43 -0.81 -4.23
CA GLY A 126 13.50 -0.94 -3.24
C GLY A 126 13.31 -0.10 -1.98
N THR A 127 12.12 0.44 -1.72
CA THR A 127 11.85 1.27 -0.54
C THR A 127 11.27 0.50 0.65
N PHE A 128 10.83 -0.74 0.44
CA PHE A 128 10.18 -1.55 1.48
C PHE A 128 11.03 -1.69 2.75
N ASP A 129 12.33 -1.98 2.65
CA ASP A 129 13.17 -2.25 3.82
C ASP A 129 13.27 -1.05 4.77
N GLY A 130 13.34 0.17 4.23
CA GLY A 130 13.33 1.40 5.03
C GLY A 130 11.99 1.63 5.72
N ILE A 131 10.89 1.41 4.99
CA ILE A 131 9.53 1.49 5.52
C ILE A 131 9.32 0.45 6.63
N TRP A 132 9.75 -0.78 6.40
CA TRP A 132 9.61 -1.89 7.33
C TRP A 132 10.39 -1.63 8.63
N ARG A 133 11.61 -1.12 8.53
CA ARG A 133 12.41 -0.73 9.70
C ARG A 133 11.71 0.33 10.54
N ALA A 134 11.12 1.35 9.91
CA ALA A 134 10.36 2.38 10.61
C ALA A 134 9.10 1.80 11.28
N ILE A 135 8.34 0.94 10.59
CA ILE A 135 7.16 0.26 11.15
C ILE A 135 7.55 -0.55 12.40
N GLN A 136 8.65 -1.31 12.35
CA GLN A 136 9.14 -2.10 13.47
C GLN A 136 9.62 -1.22 14.63
N GLN A 137 10.40 -0.19 14.34
CA GLN A 137 10.93 0.76 15.32
C GLN A 137 9.82 1.46 16.10
N TYR A 138 8.77 1.93 15.40
CA TYR A 138 7.65 2.64 16.00
C TYR A 138 6.47 1.73 16.37
N LYS A 139 6.61 0.41 16.22
CA LYS A 139 5.61 -0.61 16.53
C LYS A 139 4.24 -0.31 15.93
N LYS A 140 4.21 0.14 14.67
CA LYS A 140 2.97 0.56 13.99
C LYS A 140 2.23 -0.62 13.38
N ASN A 141 0.91 -0.53 13.35
CA ASN A 141 0.11 -1.44 12.54
C ASN A 141 0.36 -1.15 11.05
N TYR A 142 0.18 -2.17 10.20
CA TYR A 142 0.36 -2.02 8.77
C TYR A 142 -0.54 -2.95 7.96
N LEU A 143 -0.79 -2.57 6.71
CA LEU A 143 -1.39 -3.38 5.66
C LEU A 143 -0.72 -3.08 4.33
N ILE A 144 -0.42 -4.11 3.55
CA ILE A 144 0.16 -3.95 2.21
C ILE A 144 -0.95 -4.15 1.17
N TYR A 145 -1.17 -3.17 0.30
CA TYR A 145 -2.21 -3.27 -0.74
C TYR A 145 -1.64 -3.51 -2.14
N GLY A 146 -2.49 -4.08 -3.00
CA GLY A 146 -2.19 -4.32 -4.41
C GLY A 146 -1.67 -5.72 -4.70
N VAL A 147 -1.76 -6.11 -5.98
CA VAL A 147 -1.45 -7.48 -6.42
C VAL A 147 0.05 -7.76 -6.53
N THR A 148 0.88 -6.72 -6.64
CA THR A 148 2.34 -6.85 -6.70
C THR A 148 2.89 -7.60 -5.49
N SER A 149 2.32 -7.39 -4.30
CA SER A 149 2.80 -8.00 -3.06
C SER A 149 2.29 -9.42 -2.79
N SER A 150 1.41 -9.98 -3.64
CA SER A 150 0.68 -11.22 -3.36
C SER A 150 1.59 -12.38 -2.97
N GLY A 151 2.59 -12.70 -3.80
CA GLY A 151 3.51 -13.80 -3.53
C GLY A 151 4.42 -13.54 -2.34
N ILE A 152 4.95 -12.32 -2.19
CA ILE A 152 5.86 -12.00 -1.07
C ILE A 152 5.09 -12.09 0.25
N CYS A 153 3.88 -11.54 0.30
CA CYS A 153 3.08 -11.55 1.53
C CYS A 153 2.72 -12.97 1.94
N GLU A 154 2.33 -13.82 0.99
CA GLU A 154 2.04 -15.24 1.24
C GLU A 154 3.29 -15.96 1.79
N LEU A 155 4.44 -15.81 1.13
CA LEU A 155 5.67 -16.48 1.53
C LEU A 155 6.25 -16.02 2.88
N THR A 156 5.94 -14.79 3.31
CA THR A 156 6.54 -14.17 4.49
C THR A 156 5.57 -13.96 5.65
N GLY A 157 4.28 -14.23 5.45
CA GLY A 157 3.24 -13.97 6.44
C GLY A 157 2.96 -12.47 6.67
N LEU A 158 3.42 -11.58 5.78
CA LEU A 158 3.11 -10.15 5.89
C LEU A 158 1.63 -9.89 5.59
N LYS A 159 1.01 -8.99 6.36
CA LYS A 159 -0.42 -8.66 6.21
C LYS A 159 -0.69 -7.91 4.90
N ARG A 160 -1.51 -8.51 4.03
CA ARG A 160 -1.94 -7.96 2.75
C ARG A 160 -3.45 -7.67 2.75
N ILE A 161 -3.88 -6.65 1.99
CA ILE A 161 -5.28 -6.37 1.71
C ILE A 161 -5.48 -6.00 0.23
N CYS A 162 -6.24 -6.81 -0.51
CA CYS A 162 -6.60 -6.53 -1.91
C CYS A 162 -7.92 -7.25 -2.27
N PRO A 163 -9.07 -6.76 -1.79
CA PRO A 163 -10.32 -7.53 -1.78
C PRO A 163 -10.88 -7.86 -3.17
N TYR A 164 -10.61 -7.01 -4.17
CA TYR A 164 -11.00 -7.20 -5.57
C TYR A 164 -9.80 -7.62 -6.44
N GLY A 165 -8.76 -8.19 -5.84
CA GLY A 165 -7.75 -8.89 -6.61
C GLY A 165 -8.41 -10.06 -7.31
N ARG A 166 -8.19 -10.19 -8.62
CA ARG A 166 -8.84 -11.23 -9.43
C ARG A 166 -7.91 -12.41 -9.65
N LYS A 167 -8.54 -13.56 -9.87
CA LYS A 167 -7.92 -14.82 -10.29
C LYS A 167 -7.48 -14.79 -11.74
#